data_AF-A0A6N3EJN8-F1
#
_entry.id   AF-A0A6N3EJN8-F1
#
_cell.length_a   1.000
_cell.length_b   1.000
_cell.length_c   1.000
_cell.angle_alpha   90.00
_cell.angle_beta   90.00
_cell.angle_gamma   90.00
#
_symmetry.space_group_name_H-M   'P 1'
#
loop_
_entity.id
_entity.type
_entity.pdbx_description
1 polymer ?
#
loop_
_entity_poly.entity_id
_entity_poly.type
_entity_poly.pdbx_seq_one_letter_code
_entity_poly.pdbx_strand_id
1 'polypeptide(L)'
;MDTKYPLYTPKDIFISFCGREATEAERWQGVQSGIIFHKRTGNEFLDLFASMVHHYMNHDPVFYAKKLGVSRVDLSGCLRVLTGVTTDEWLEAYRWVAIRDVLLHTDWSLGEVATQMGYSSVKTFSRAFIERVGMPPSHWRAKYKGND
;
A
#
# COMPACT_ATOMS: atom_id res chain seq x y z
N MET A 1 -0.96 7.83 32.03
CA MET A 1 -0.38 8.39 30.80
C MET A 1 -1.16 7.79 29.65
N ASP A 2 -1.97 8.61 28.98
CA ASP A 2 -2.77 8.18 27.83
C ASP A 2 -1.88 8.27 26.58
N THR A 3 -0.95 7.32 26.48
CA THR A 3 0.04 7.31 25.41
C THR A 3 -0.66 6.87 24.12
N LYS A 4 -1.30 7.82 23.43
CA LYS A 4 -1.82 7.57 22.08
C LYS A 4 -0.64 7.35 21.14
N TYR A 5 -0.37 6.09 20.83
CA TYR A 5 0.57 5.74 19.77
C TYR A 5 0.07 6.34 18.45
N PRO A 6 0.96 6.91 17.62
CA PRO A 6 0.57 7.42 16.31
C PRO A 6 -0.02 6.28 15.49
N LEU A 7 -1.24 6.48 14.98
CA LEU A 7 -1.89 5.54 14.09
C LEU A 7 -1.24 5.69 12.71
N TYR A 8 -0.66 4.61 12.21
CA TYR A 8 -0.06 4.60 10.88
C TYR A 8 -1.10 4.25 9.82
N THR A 9 -1.20 5.07 8.78
CA THR A 9 -2.00 4.75 7.60
C THR A 9 -1.12 4.12 6.51
N PRO A 10 -1.71 3.37 5.56
CA PRO A 10 -0.96 2.88 4.40
C PRO A 10 -0.17 3.96 3.66
N LYS A 11 -0.66 5.20 3.61
CA LYS A 11 0.04 6.32 2.95
C LYS A 11 1.33 6.72 3.67
N ASP A 12 1.39 6.57 5.00
CA ASP A 12 2.56 6.93 5.79
C ASP A 12 3.68 5.90 5.66
N ILE A 13 3.30 4.66 5.34
CA ILE A 13 4.17 3.49 5.26
C ILE A 13 4.57 3.20 3.80
N PHE A 14 3.70 3.47 2.83
CA PHE A 14 3.95 3.17 1.43
C PHE A 14 4.94 4.19 0.83
N ILE A 15 5.94 3.69 0.09
CA ILE A 15 6.86 4.55 -0.66
C ILE A 15 6.55 4.49 -2.14
N SER A 16 6.79 3.34 -2.79
CA SER A 16 6.50 3.15 -4.21
C SER A 16 6.59 1.67 -4.57
N PHE A 17 5.89 1.24 -5.62
CA PHE A 17 6.05 -0.05 -6.30
C PHE A 17 7.30 -0.14 -7.16
N CYS A 18 7.80 1.00 -7.66
CA CYS A 18 9.10 1.06 -8.30
C CYS A 18 10.25 1.04 -7.27
N GLY A 19 9.90 1.36 -6.02
CA GLY A 19 10.84 1.58 -4.93
C GLY A 19 11.72 2.81 -5.18
N ARG A 20 12.49 3.19 -4.15
CA ARG A 20 13.51 4.24 -4.26
C ARG A 20 14.76 3.87 -3.47
N GLU A 21 15.86 4.54 -3.77
CA GLU A 21 17.03 4.44 -2.90
C GLU A 21 16.81 5.12 -1.55
N ALA A 22 17.45 4.56 -0.51
CA ALA A 22 17.56 5.20 0.80
C ALA A 22 18.25 6.57 0.69
N THR A 23 17.69 7.60 1.32
CA THR A 23 18.36 8.90 1.46
C THR A 23 19.58 8.78 2.37
N GLU A 24 20.51 9.73 2.29
CA GLU A 24 21.68 9.77 3.19
C GLU A 24 21.27 9.76 4.67
N ALA A 25 20.27 10.56 5.04
CA ALA A 25 19.74 10.61 6.40
C ALA A 25 19.20 9.24 6.87
N GLU A 26 18.50 8.49 6.02
CA GLU A 26 17.99 7.15 6.34
C GLU A 26 19.11 6.12 6.45
N ARG A 27 20.16 6.25 5.64
CA ARG A 27 21.37 5.41 5.75
C ARG A 27 22.07 5.63 7.09
N TRP A 28 22.18 6.87 7.57
CA TRP A 28 22.70 7.19 8.90
C TRP A 28 21.84 6.62 10.04
N GLN A 29 20.55 6.37 9.79
CA GLN A 29 19.63 5.74 10.74
C GLN A 29 19.66 4.19 10.68
N GLY A 30 20.59 3.60 9.93
CA GLY A 30 20.79 2.15 9.85
C GLY A 30 19.88 1.43 8.86
N VAL A 31 19.19 2.15 7.97
CA VAL A 31 18.47 1.53 6.86
C VAL A 31 19.49 0.92 5.89
N GLN A 32 19.37 -0.40 5.64
CA GLN A 32 20.30 -1.10 4.75
C GLN A 32 20.30 -0.50 3.34
N SER A 33 21.47 -0.51 2.70
CA SER A 33 21.62 -0.13 1.30
C SER A 33 20.75 -1.03 0.40
N GLY A 34 19.84 -0.44 -0.37
CA GLY A 34 18.93 -1.17 -1.25
C GLY A 34 17.73 -0.33 -1.70
N ILE A 35 16.90 -0.93 -2.55
CA ILE A 35 15.63 -0.34 -2.99
C ILE A 35 14.60 -0.52 -1.87
N ILE A 36 14.04 0.59 -1.39
CA ILE A 36 13.03 0.63 -0.34
C ILE A 36 11.65 0.80 -0.97
N PHE A 37 10.72 -0.07 -0.57
CA PHE A 37 9.31 -0.03 -0.98
C PHE A 37 8.37 0.48 0.14
N HIS A 38 8.80 0.38 1.41
CA HIS A 38 8.04 0.83 2.60
C HIS A 38 8.90 1.64 3.57
N LYS A 39 8.30 2.66 4.17
CA LYS A 39 8.89 3.43 5.26
C LYS A 39 8.81 2.63 6.55
N ARG A 40 9.95 2.50 7.24
CA ARG A 40 10.04 1.85 8.54
C ARG A 40 9.27 2.67 9.59
N THR A 41 8.34 2.02 10.27
CA THR A 41 7.55 2.60 11.38
C THR A 41 8.21 2.37 12.74
N GLY A 42 9.20 1.48 12.79
CA GLY A 42 9.79 1.00 14.04
C GLY A 42 8.95 -0.09 14.73
N ASN A 43 7.77 -0.40 14.19
CA ASN A 43 6.97 -1.55 14.61
C ASN A 43 7.24 -2.73 13.66
N GLU A 44 7.94 -3.75 14.14
CA GLU A 44 8.36 -4.89 13.33
C GLU A 44 7.20 -5.62 12.67
N PHE A 45 6.07 -5.76 13.38
CA PHE A 45 4.88 -6.40 12.85
C PHE A 45 4.31 -5.61 11.68
N LEU A 46 4.15 -4.29 11.83
CA LEU A 46 3.55 -3.44 10.81
C LEU A 46 4.46 -3.31 9.58
N ASP A 47 5.77 -3.20 9.79
CA ASP A 47 6.76 -3.16 8.72
C ASP A 47 6.77 -4.48 7.93
N LEU A 48 6.73 -5.63 8.64
CA LEU A 48 6.63 -6.95 8.02
C LEU A 48 5.31 -7.09 7.25
N PHE A 49 4.19 -6.69 7.85
CA PHE A 49 2.88 -6.78 7.23
C PHE A 49 2.81 -5.93 5.96
N ALA A 50 3.29 -4.69 5.98
CA ALA A 50 3.37 -3.83 4.80
C ALA A 50 4.21 -4.47 3.69
N SER A 51 5.37 -5.05 4.04
CA SER A 51 6.22 -5.78 3.11
C SER A 51 5.52 -6.99 2.48
N MET A 52 4.77 -7.75 3.27
CA MET A 52 4.01 -8.89 2.77
C MET A 52 2.88 -8.45 1.83
N VAL A 53 2.14 -7.40 2.18
CA VAL A 53 1.04 -6.90 1.35
C VAL A 53 1.58 -6.37 0.02
N HIS A 54 2.71 -5.67 0.02
CA HIS A 54 3.37 -5.23 -1.21
C HIS A 54 3.80 -6.39 -2.11
N HIS A 55 4.38 -7.42 -1.51
CA HIS A 55 4.93 -8.54 -2.26
C HIS A 55 3.84 -9.41 -2.86
N TYR A 56 2.81 -9.75 -2.08
CA TYR A 56 1.80 -10.70 -2.50
C TYR A 56 0.65 -10.03 -3.26
N MET A 57 0.19 -8.86 -2.80
CA MET A 57 -0.94 -8.10 -3.35
C MET A 57 -2.26 -8.89 -3.47
N ASN A 58 -3.39 -8.19 -3.53
CA ASN A 58 -4.70 -8.75 -3.94
C ASN A 58 -5.22 -10.01 -3.22
N HIS A 59 -4.68 -10.33 -2.04
CA HIS A 59 -5.18 -11.42 -1.19
C HIS A 59 -6.10 -10.90 -0.08
N ASP A 60 -6.92 -11.81 0.46
CA ASP A 60 -7.79 -11.54 1.60
C ASP A 60 -7.03 -11.56 2.94
N PRO A 61 -7.64 -11.07 4.05
CA PRO A 61 -7.02 -11.13 5.37
C PRO A 61 -6.65 -12.53 5.86
N VAL A 62 -7.36 -13.58 5.43
CA VAL A 62 -7.11 -14.96 5.87
C VAL A 62 -5.78 -15.45 5.32
N PHE A 63 -5.47 -15.13 4.06
CA PHE A 63 -4.17 -15.42 3.45
C PHE A 63 -3.02 -14.85 4.27
N TYR A 64 -3.10 -13.56 4.63
CA TYR A 64 -2.03 -12.91 5.40
C TYR A 64 -1.94 -13.44 6.83
N ALA A 65 -3.08 -13.68 7.49
CA ALA A 65 -3.11 -14.28 8.82
C ALA A 65 -2.41 -15.65 8.81
N LYS A 66 -2.71 -16.50 7.82
CA LYS A 66 -2.06 -17.80 7.64
C LYS A 66 -0.56 -17.67 7.40
N LYS A 67 -0.12 -16.70 6.59
CA LYS A 67 1.31 -16.45 6.35
C LYS A 67 2.05 -15.96 7.59
N LEU A 68 1.38 -15.23 8.46
CA LEU A 68 1.89 -14.76 9.76
C LEU A 68 1.78 -15.80 10.88
N GLY A 69 1.09 -16.92 10.65
CA GLY A 69 0.86 -17.95 11.68
C GLY A 69 -0.13 -17.52 12.78
N VAL A 70 -1.03 -16.58 12.50
CA VAL A 70 -2.01 -16.04 13.45
C VAL A 70 -3.45 -16.27 12.97
N SER A 71 -4.43 -16.08 13.86
CA SER A 71 -5.84 -16.09 13.45
C SER A 71 -6.22 -14.79 12.74
N ARG A 72 -7.28 -14.82 11.91
CA ARG A 72 -7.84 -13.60 11.28
C ARG A 72 -8.27 -12.55 12.31
N VAL A 73 -8.79 -13.02 13.46
CA VAL A 73 -9.26 -12.17 14.55
C VAL A 73 -8.09 -11.46 15.20
N ASP A 74 -6.98 -12.16 15.47
CA ASP A 74 -5.79 -11.57 16.05
C ASP A 74 -5.14 -10.56 15.10
N LEU A 75 -5.04 -10.89 13.81
CA LEU A 75 -4.54 -9.96 12.78
C LEU A 75 -5.37 -8.67 12.77
N SER A 76 -6.70 -8.81 12.74
CA SER A 76 -7.61 -7.66 12.70
C SER A 76 -7.62 -6.86 13.99
N GLY A 77 -7.45 -7.51 15.14
CA GLY A 77 -7.28 -6.86 16.44
C GLY A 77 -5.99 -6.04 16.50
N CYS A 78 -4.87 -6.65 16.10
CA CYS A 78 -3.56 -6.00 16.06
C CYS A 78 -3.57 -4.77 15.13
N LEU A 79 -4.05 -4.92 13.89
CA LEU A 79 -4.13 -3.80 12.95
C LEU A 79 -5.06 -2.69 13.45
N ARG A 80 -6.19 -3.02 14.08
CA ARG A 80 -7.08 -1.99 14.63
C ARG A 80 -6.41 -1.19 15.75
N VAL A 81 -5.61 -1.84 16.59
CA VAL A 81 -4.84 -1.14 17.64
C VAL A 81 -3.76 -0.24 17.04
N LEU A 82 -3.05 -0.71 16.00
CA LEU A 82 -1.92 0.02 15.41
C LEU A 82 -2.30 1.10 14.39
N THR A 83 -3.44 0.93 13.71
CA THR A 83 -3.82 1.74 12.55
C THR A 83 -5.21 2.37 12.67
N GLY A 84 -6.01 1.91 13.65
CA GLY A 84 -7.38 2.38 13.87
C GLY A 84 -8.42 1.73 12.95
N VAL A 85 -8.00 0.94 11.96
CA VAL A 85 -8.88 0.32 10.96
C VAL A 85 -8.75 -1.21 10.95
N THR A 86 -9.74 -1.87 10.36
CA THR A 86 -9.71 -3.33 10.17
C THR A 86 -8.71 -3.74 9.08
N THR A 87 -8.36 -5.03 9.05
CA THR A 87 -7.48 -5.58 8.01
C THR A 87 -8.01 -5.32 6.60
N ASP A 88 -9.30 -5.53 6.39
CA ASP A 88 -9.95 -5.34 5.09
C ASP A 88 -9.84 -3.89 4.61
N GLU A 89 -10.17 -2.92 5.48
CA GLU A 89 -10.03 -1.48 5.18
C GLU A 89 -8.58 -1.08 4.93
N TRP A 90 -7.64 -1.63 5.70
CA TRP A 90 -6.22 -1.34 5.52
C TRP A 90 -5.71 -1.85 4.17
N LEU A 91 -6.04 -3.09 3.79
CA LEU A 91 -5.66 -3.69 2.50
C LEU A 91 -6.25 -2.91 1.32
N GLU A 92 -7.51 -2.48 1.45
CA GLU A 92 -8.15 -1.65 0.43
C GLU A 92 -7.44 -0.30 0.31
N ALA A 93 -7.20 0.39 1.43
CA ALA A 93 -6.49 1.66 1.44
C ALA A 93 -5.07 1.53 0.84
N TYR A 94 -4.34 0.48 1.20
CA TYR A 94 -3.03 0.18 0.64
C TYR A 94 -3.08 -0.01 -0.88
N ARG A 95 -4.05 -0.79 -1.38
CA ARG A 95 -4.27 -0.98 -2.82
C ARG A 95 -4.49 0.35 -3.54
N TRP A 96 -5.22 1.28 -2.95
CA TRP A 96 -5.45 2.60 -3.56
C TRP A 96 -4.21 3.50 -3.59
N VAL A 97 -3.33 3.37 -2.59
CA VAL A 97 -2.03 4.04 -2.66
C VAL A 97 -1.19 3.44 -3.79
N ALA A 98 -1.13 2.11 -3.88
CA ALA A 98 -0.42 1.40 -4.94
C ALA A 98 -0.94 1.73 -6.35
N ILE A 99 -2.26 1.78 -6.55
CA ILE A 99 -2.87 2.17 -7.83
C ILE A 99 -2.36 3.55 -8.26
N ARG A 100 -2.39 4.53 -7.35
CA ARG A 100 -1.97 5.90 -7.67
C ARG A 100 -0.49 5.97 -8.01
N ASP A 101 0.33 5.31 -7.21
CA ASP A 101 1.78 5.23 -7.42
C ASP A 101 2.13 4.63 -8.79
N VAL A 102 1.58 3.46 -9.11
CA VAL A 102 1.81 2.81 -10.41
C VAL A 102 1.31 3.68 -11.56
N LEU A 103 0.17 4.37 -11.40
CA LEU A 103 -0.33 5.28 -12.44
C LEU A 103 0.61 6.46 -12.71
N LEU A 104 1.31 6.97 -11.70
CA LEU A 104 2.23 8.11 -11.82
C LEU A 104 3.62 7.69 -12.30
N HIS A 105 4.16 6.62 -11.75
CA HIS A 105 5.59 6.29 -11.88
C HIS A 105 5.88 5.18 -12.90
N THR A 106 4.85 4.60 -13.52
CA THR A 106 5.03 3.58 -14.57
C THR A 106 4.33 3.96 -15.88
N ASP A 107 4.73 3.29 -16.96
CA ASP A 107 4.08 3.36 -18.27
C ASP A 107 3.05 2.24 -18.49
N TRP A 108 2.71 1.47 -17.46
CA TRP A 108 1.76 0.36 -17.58
C TRP A 108 0.44 0.81 -18.18
N SER A 109 -0.08 0.04 -19.12
CA SER A 109 -1.43 0.20 -19.64
C SER A 109 -2.48 0.09 -18.54
N LEU A 110 -3.67 0.65 -18.75
CA LEU A 110 -4.77 0.48 -17.79
C LEU A 110 -5.17 -1.00 -17.61
N GLY A 111 -4.88 -1.84 -18.61
CA GLY A 111 -5.02 -3.30 -18.54
C GLY A 111 -4.09 -3.91 -17.50
N GLU A 112 -2.80 -3.62 -17.61
CA GLU A 112 -1.78 -4.11 -16.67
C GLU A 112 -2.05 -3.61 -15.25
N VAL A 113 -2.42 -2.33 -15.08
CA VAL A 113 -2.79 -1.79 -13.77
C VAL A 113 -4.00 -2.50 -13.19
N ALA A 114 -5.05 -2.72 -13.99
CA ALA A 114 -6.25 -3.42 -13.52
C ALA A 114 -5.91 -4.85 -13.06
N THR A 115 -5.17 -5.61 -13.87
CA THR A 115 -4.75 -6.98 -13.54
C THR A 115 -3.87 -7.01 -12.30
N GLN A 116 -2.85 -6.15 -12.23
CA GLN A 116 -1.92 -6.12 -11.09
C GLN A 116 -2.60 -5.66 -9.78
N MET A 117 -3.71 -4.94 -9.86
CA MET A 117 -4.47 -4.46 -8.70
C MET A 117 -5.69 -5.35 -8.38
N GLY A 118 -5.78 -6.53 -9.01
CA GLY A 118 -6.77 -7.55 -8.70
C GLY A 118 -8.16 -7.28 -9.29
N TYR A 119 -8.26 -6.44 -10.32
CA TYR A 119 -9.51 -6.21 -11.05
C TYR A 119 -9.64 -7.19 -12.21
N SER A 120 -10.85 -7.73 -12.37
CA SER A 120 -11.18 -8.67 -13.45
C SER A 120 -11.19 -8.04 -14.85
N SER A 121 -11.29 -6.70 -14.94
CA SER A 121 -11.31 -5.98 -16.21
C SER A 121 -10.93 -4.51 -16.06
N VAL A 122 -10.50 -3.89 -17.15
CA VAL A 122 -10.28 -2.43 -17.22
C VAL A 122 -11.57 -1.65 -16.93
N LYS A 123 -12.73 -2.19 -17.34
CA LYS A 123 -14.04 -1.56 -17.12
C LYS A 123 -14.38 -1.48 -15.63
N THR A 124 -14.20 -2.58 -14.90
CA THR A 124 -14.46 -2.63 -13.45
C THR A 124 -13.48 -1.75 -12.67
N PHE A 125 -12.20 -1.78 -13.04
CA PHE A 125 -11.19 -0.86 -12.49
C PHE A 125 -11.55 0.61 -12.73
N SER A 126 -11.83 0.98 -13.99
CA SER A 126 -12.11 2.37 -14.36
C SER A 126 -13.35 2.91 -13.66
N ARG A 127 -14.41 2.11 -13.52
CA ARG A 127 -15.59 2.49 -12.75
C ARG A 127 -15.25 2.76 -11.28
N ALA A 128 -14.56 1.82 -10.62
CA ALA A 128 -14.16 1.99 -9.23
C ALA A 128 -13.25 3.21 -9.02
N PHE A 129 -12.35 3.47 -9.98
CA PHE A 129 -11.47 4.64 -9.95
C PHE A 129 -12.25 5.95 -10.07
N ILE A 130 -13.22 6.03 -10.99
CA ILE A 130 -14.08 7.20 -11.15
C ILE A 130 -14.93 7.42 -9.89
N GLU A 131 -15.52 6.36 -9.33
CA GLU A 131 -16.33 6.45 -8.10
C GLU A 131 -15.51 7.02 -6.92
N ARG A 132 -14.23 6.66 -6.81
CA ARG A 132 -13.39 7.08 -5.68
C ARG A 132 -12.64 8.40 -5.91
N VAL A 133 -12.23 8.69 -7.14
CA VAL A 133 -11.35 9.83 -7.48
C VAL A 133 -12.08 10.94 -8.24
N GLY A 134 -13.26 10.63 -8.81
CA GLY A 134 -14.10 11.59 -9.54
C GLY A 134 -13.68 11.83 -10.99
N MET A 135 -12.68 11.13 -11.51
CA MET A 135 -12.24 11.26 -12.91
C MET A 135 -11.66 9.96 -13.48
N PRO A 136 -11.62 9.77 -14.82
CA PRO A 136 -11.05 8.57 -15.41
C PRO A 136 -9.55 8.42 -15.13
N PRO A 137 -9.04 7.18 -14.98
CA PRO A 137 -7.64 6.94 -14.63
C PRO A 137 -6.65 7.45 -15.69
N SER A 138 -7.02 7.44 -16.98
CA SER A 138 -6.21 8.00 -18.07
C SER A 138 -6.04 9.52 -17.95
N HIS A 139 -7.12 10.23 -17.62
CA HIS A 139 -7.11 11.68 -17.44
C HIS A 139 -6.34 12.05 -16.17
N TRP A 140 -6.55 11.28 -15.10
CA TRP A 140 -5.79 11.45 -13.86
C TRP A 140 -4.30 11.28 -14.11
N ARG A 141 -3.89 10.21 -14.80
CA ARG A 141 -2.49 10.00 -15.18
C ARG A 141 -1.95 11.17 -16.00
N ALA A 142 -2.62 11.59 -17.07
CA ALA A 142 -2.14 12.69 -17.90
C ALA A 142 -2.01 14.02 -17.13
N LYS A 143 -2.86 14.25 -16.13
CA LYS A 143 -2.85 15.47 -15.31
C LYS A 143 -1.68 15.51 -14.32
N TYR A 144 -1.32 14.37 -13.74
CA TYR A 144 -0.37 14.32 -12.62
C TYR A 144 0.99 13.70 -12.97
N LYS A 145 1.08 12.94 -14.08
CA LYS A 145 2.34 12.36 -14.56
C LYS A 145 3.23 13.47 -15.12
N GLY A 146 4.27 13.83 -14.36
CA GLY A 146 5.22 14.91 -14.70
C GLY A 146 5.11 16.18 -13.84
N ASN A 147 4.32 16.17 -12.76
CA ASN A 147 4.13 17.32 -11.86
C ASN A 147 4.59 17.03 -10.41
N ASP A 148 5.49 16.04 -10.23
CA ASP A 148 6.16 15.68 -8.96
C ASP A 148 7.63 16.13 -8.98
#